data_AF-A0A0F6W894-F1
#
_entry.id   AF-A0A0F6W894-F1
#
_cell.length_a   1.000
_cell.length_b   1.000
_cell.length_c   1.000
_cell.angle_alpha   90.00
_cell.angle_beta   90.00
_cell.angle_gamma   90.00
#
_symmetry.space_group_name_H-M   'P 1'
#
loop_
_entity.id
_entity.type
_entity.pdbx_description
1 polymer ?
#
loop_
_entity_poly.entity_id
_entity_poly.type
_entity_poly.pdbx_seq_one_letter_code
_entity_poly.pdbx_strand_id
1 'polypeptide(L)'
;MIAIAIVIATACASAHAQESAPPVVEAIAGESAGTALQREVIERWARLSALRIRFGENHADVLGERAALREAIAAMRRTRARVDRAAVARWIRDRIAEVDARLGELSVSCSSGHPDVRTGQARREALSEALTTIERRGLFVPTLAL
;
A
#
# COMPACT_ATOMS: atom_id res chain seq x y z
N MET A 1 -36.04 -1.41 -11.21
CA MET A 1 -35.38 -0.38 -12.04
C MET A 1 -35.54 0.95 -11.34
N ILE A 2 -34.50 1.46 -10.70
CA ILE A 2 -34.52 2.78 -10.04
C ILE A 2 -33.34 3.56 -10.59
N ALA A 3 -33.65 4.67 -11.25
CA ALA A 3 -32.73 5.61 -11.85
C ALA A 3 -32.11 6.51 -10.77
N ILE A 4 -30.80 6.78 -10.88
CA ILE A 4 -30.14 7.83 -10.10
C ILE A 4 -29.56 8.82 -11.10
N ALA A 5 -30.09 10.03 -11.05
CA ALA A 5 -29.72 11.17 -11.88
C ALA A 5 -28.36 11.73 -11.44
N ILE A 6 -27.47 11.95 -12.41
CA ILE A 6 -26.19 12.67 -12.22
C ILE A 6 -26.47 14.14 -12.49
N VAL A 7 -26.44 14.98 -11.46
CA VAL A 7 -26.46 16.43 -11.59
C VAL A 7 -25.01 16.92 -11.62
N ILE A 8 -24.57 17.36 -12.80
CA ILE A 8 -23.29 18.05 -13.00
C ILE A 8 -23.54 19.53 -12.68
N ALA A 9 -22.99 20.01 -11.57
CA ALA A 9 -22.96 21.44 -11.26
C ALA A 9 -21.58 22.00 -11.60
N THR A 10 -21.50 22.71 -12.73
CA THR A 10 -20.35 23.51 -13.14
C THR A 10 -20.45 24.88 -12.47
N ALA A 11 -19.44 25.28 -11.69
CA ALA A 11 -19.28 26.65 -11.24
C ALA A 11 -17.86 27.14 -11.58
N CYS A 12 -17.80 28.13 -12.47
CA CYS A 12 -16.64 28.98 -12.72
C CYS A 12 -16.58 30.08 -11.65
N ALA A 13 -15.46 30.20 -10.95
CA ALA A 13 -15.06 31.46 -10.30
C ALA A 13 -13.54 31.49 -10.16
N SER A 14 -12.96 32.60 -10.58
CA SER A 14 -11.53 32.85 -10.76
C SER A 14 -10.82 33.30 -9.47
N ALA A 15 -9.54 32.93 -9.38
CA ALA A 15 -8.43 33.69 -8.81
C ALA A 15 -8.23 33.81 -7.28
N HIS A 16 -7.02 33.36 -6.90
CA HIS A 16 -6.17 33.71 -5.74
C HIS A 16 -6.46 33.13 -4.35
N ALA A 17 -5.34 32.67 -3.77
CA ALA A 17 -5.12 32.22 -2.39
C ALA A 17 -5.65 30.82 -2.03
N GLN A 18 -4.82 29.79 -2.25
CA GLN A 18 -4.89 28.58 -1.43
C GLN A 18 -3.51 28.22 -0.90
N GLU A 19 -3.31 28.69 0.33
CA GLU A 19 -2.47 28.14 1.38
C GLU A 19 -2.42 26.60 1.32
N SER A 20 -1.22 26.04 1.47
CA SER A 20 -0.93 24.61 1.47
C SER A 20 -1.82 23.84 2.45
N ALA A 21 -2.88 23.21 1.94
CA ALA A 21 -3.49 22.07 2.60
C ALA A 21 -2.69 20.80 2.22
N PRO A 22 -2.24 19.98 3.18
CA PRO A 22 -1.66 18.68 2.86
C PRO A 22 -2.70 17.79 2.18
N PRO A 23 -2.30 16.81 1.35
CA PRO A 23 -3.24 15.93 0.67
C PRO A 23 -4.11 15.22 1.71
N VAL A 24 -5.39 15.59 1.73
CA VAL A 24 -6.44 14.87 2.45
C VAL A 24 -6.55 13.52 1.77
N VAL A 25 -6.08 12.48 2.44
CA VAL A 25 -6.45 11.10 2.13
C VAL A 25 -7.97 11.05 2.29
N GLU A 26 -8.71 11.03 1.19
CA GLU A 26 -10.15 10.83 1.22
C GLU A 26 -10.43 9.54 1.97
N ALA A 27 -10.97 9.68 3.17
CA ALA A 27 -11.41 8.56 3.97
C ALA A 27 -12.53 7.87 3.20
N ILE A 28 -12.30 6.61 2.79
CA ILE A 28 -13.39 5.70 2.43
C ILE A 28 -14.33 5.71 3.63
N ALA A 29 -15.56 6.20 3.45
CA ALA A 29 -16.48 6.50 4.54
C ALA A 29 -16.57 5.31 5.52
N GLY A 30 -16.08 5.50 6.74
CA GLY A 30 -16.07 4.49 7.82
C GLY A 30 -14.73 3.79 8.10
N GLU A 31 -13.67 4.04 7.32
CA GLU A 31 -12.34 3.48 7.62
C GLU A 31 -11.62 4.29 8.72
N SER A 32 -11.09 3.58 9.72
CA SER A 32 -10.29 4.23 10.77
C SER A 32 -8.93 4.67 10.22
N ALA A 33 -8.41 5.80 10.71
CA ALA A 33 -7.06 6.26 10.38
C ALA A 33 -5.98 5.21 10.68
N GLY A 34 -6.20 4.37 11.72
CA GLY A 34 -5.30 3.26 12.06
C GLY A 34 -5.27 2.18 10.98
N THR A 35 -6.45 1.79 10.46
CA THR A 35 -6.55 0.81 9.36
C THR A 35 -5.87 1.33 8.10
N ALA A 36 -6.09 2.60 7.74
CA ALA A 36 -5.48 3.21 6.57
C ALA A 36 -3.94 3.24 6.67
N LEU A 37 -3.40 3.69 7.81
CA LEU A 37 -1.95 3.71 8.06
C LEU A 37 -1.35 2.30 8.06
N GLN A 38 -2.05 1.32 8.62
CA GLN A 38 -1.61 -0.08 8.62
C GLN A 38 -1.48 -0.61 7.18
N ARG A 39 -2.46 -0.31 6.30
CA ARG A 39 -2.40 -0.66 4.87
C ARG A 39 -1.24 0.04 4.16
N GLU A 40 -1.05 1.34 4.42
CA GLU A 40 0.06 2.10 3.83
C GLU A 40 1.42 1.48 4.19
N VAL A 41 1.66 1.17 5.47
CA VAL A 41 2.92 0.53 5.93
C VAL A 41 3.16 -0.79 5.20
N ILE A 42 2.12 -1.61 5.01
CA ILE A 42 2.23 -2.91 4.33
C ILE A 42 2.50 -2.75 2.84
N GLU A 43 1.79 -1.84 2.17
CA GLU A 43 1.98 -1.59 0.74
C GLU A 43 3.39 -1.04 0.47
N ARG A 44 3.86 -0.09 1.29
CA ARG A 44 5.23 0.45 1.20
C ARG A 44 6.28 -0.62 1.47
N TRP A 45 6.06 -1.49 2.46
CA TRP A 45 6.94 -2.64 2.71
C TRP A 45 7.02 -3.57 1.50
N ALA A 46 5.87 -3.96 0.94
CA ALA A 46 5.81 -4.84 -0.22
C ALA A 46 6.46 -4.21 -1.46
N ARG A 47 6.28 -2.90 -1.65
CA ARG A 47 6.94 -2.13 -2.71
C ARG A 47 8.45 -2.05 -2.50
N LEU A 48 8.92 -1.79 -1.29
CA LEU A 48 10.33 -1.74 -0.96
C LEU A 48 11.01 -3.09 -1.26
N SER A 49 10.38 -4.22 -0.88
CA SER A 49 10.87 -5.57 -1.19
C SER A 49 11.00 -5.81 -2.70
N ALA A 50 10.00 -5.39 -3.48
CA ALA A 50 10.05 -5.44 -4.95
C ALA A 50 11.18 -4.58 -5.54
N LEU A 51 11.32 -3.32 -5.10
CA LEU A 51 12.34 -2.40 -5.60
C LEU A 51 13.77 -2.88 -5.30
N ARG A 52 14.00 -3.47 -4.11
CA ARG A 52 15.31 -4.03 -3.73
C ARG A 52 15.74 -5.15 -4.66
N ILE A 53 14.82 -6.00 -5.10
CA ILE A 53 15.12 -7.06 -6.08
C ILE A 53 15.43 -6.49 -7.46
N ARG A 54 14.73 -5.43 -7.87
CA ARG A 54 14.88 -4.85 -9.22
C ARG A 54 16.14 -3.99 -9.37
N PHE A 55 16.46 -3.18 -8.37
CA PHE A 55 17.47 -2.12 -8.49
C PHE A 55 18.63 -2.23 -7.48
N GLY A 56 18.51 -3.10 -6.47
CA GLY A 56 19.48 -3.21 -5.39
C GLY A 56 19.32 -2.14 -4.30
N GLU A 57 20.04 -2.31 -3.19
CA GLU A 57 19.83 -1.57 -1.92
C GLU A 57 20.07 -0.05 -2.00
N ASN A 58 21.01 0.37 -2.86
CA ASN A 58 21.51 1.75 -2.88
C ASN A 58 20.85 2.62 -3.97
N HIS A 59 19.85 2.08 -4.68
CA HIS A 59 19.14 2.84 -5.71
C HIS A 59 18.27 3.94 -5.07
N ALA A 60 18.18 5.09 -5.73
CA ALA A 60 17.44 6.26 -5.22
C ALA A 60 15.98 5.92 -4.85
N ASP A 61 15.29 5.13 -5.68
CA ASP A 61 13.91 4.69 -5.40
C ASP A 61 13.79 3.81 -4.15
N VAL A 62 14.78 2.94 -3.90
CA VAL A 62 14.82 2.07 -2.72
C VAL A 62 15.05 2.91 -1.46
N LEU A 63 15.94 3.91 -1.54
CA LEU A 63 16.19 4.83 -0.44
C LEU A 63 14.97 5.71 -0.15
N GLY A 64 14.31 6.21 -1.20
CA GLY A 64 13.09 7.01 -1.09
C GLY A 64 11.94 6.22 -0.46
N GLU A 65 11.68 5.00 -0.94
CA GLU A 65 10.63 4.16 -0.36
C GLU A 65 10.96 3.73 1.07
N ARG A 66 12.23 3.53 1.42
CA ARG A 66 12.66 3.27 2.80
C ARG A 66 12.39 4.47 3.71
N ALA A 67 12.66 5.69 3.26
CA ALA A 67 12.35 6.90 4.02
C ALA A 67 10.84 7.04 4.25
N ALA A 68 10.04 6.88 3.19
CA ALA A 68 8.59 6.98 3.29
C ALA A 68 7.97 5.87 4.16
N LEU A 69 8.53 4.65 4.12
CA LEU A 69 8.14 3.58 5.04
C LEU A 69 8.43 3.94 6.50
N ARG A 70 9.59 4.55 6.80
CA ARG A 70 9.93 5.01 8.16
C ARG A 70 8.94 6.08 8.63
N GLU A 71 8.56 7.01 7.76
CA GLU A 71 7.56 8.04 8.06
C GLU A 71 6.18 7.44 8.33
N ALA A 72 5.72 6.49 7.52
CA ALA A 72 4.45 5.80 7.72
C ALA A 72 4.43 5.03 9.06
N ILE A 73 5.52 4.33 9.41
CA ILE A 73 5.66 3.68 10.72
C ILE A 73 5.60 4.70 11.86
N ALA A 74 6.26 5.85 11.71
CA ALA A 74 6.23 6.90 12.71
C ALA A 74 4.83 7.54 12.85
N ALA A 75 4.09 7.71 11.76
CA ALA A 75 2.71 8.17 11.77
C ALA A 75 1.78 7.16 12.46
N MET A 76 1.94 5.86 12.16
CA MET A 76 1.20 4.78 12.79
C MET A 76 1.46 4.71 14.30
N ARG A 77 2.72 4.86 14.75
CA ARG A 77 3.08 4.89 16.18
C ARG A 77 2.48 6.07 16.94
N ARG A 78 2.37 7.24 16.29
CA ARG A 78 1.75 8.44 16.89
C ARG A 78 0.22 8.34 16.94
N THR A 79 -0.36 7.60 16.01
CA THR A 79 -1.82 7.47 15.87
C THR A 79 -2.35 6.42 16.84
N ARG A 80 -3.16 6.85 17.83
CA ARG A 80 -3.82 5.95 18.78
C ARG A 80 -5.15 5.38 18.27
N ALA A 81 -5.32 5.29 16.96
CA ALA A 81 -6.54 4.76 16.37
C ALA A 81 -6.53 3.23 16.39
N ARG A 82 -7.72 2.64 16.61
CA ARG A 82 -7.89 1.19 16.53
C ARG A 82 -7.68 0.73 15.09
N VAL A 83 -6.96 -0.36 14.89
CA VAL A 83 -6.84 -1.02 13.58
C VAL A 83 -7.91 -2.10 13.44
N ASP A 84 -8.66 -2.08 12.35
CA ASP A 84 -9.55 -3.19 11.99
C ASP A 84 -8.73 -4.31 11.32
N ARG A 85 -8.31 -5.27 12.14
CA ARG A 85 -7.55 -6.46 11.70
C ARG A 85 -8.22 -7.22 10.56
N ALA A 86 -9.55 -7.41 10.61
CA ALA A 86 -10.25 -8.21 9.61
C ALA A 86 -10.30 -7.48 8.26
N ALA A 87 -10.52 -6.16 8.30
CA ALA A 87 -10.47 -5.33 7.11
C ALA A 87 -9.07 -5.26 6.48
N VAL A 88 -8.00 -5.22 7.29
CA VAL A 88 -6.63 -5.27 6.74
C VAL A 88 -6.31 -6.66 6.18
N ALA A 89 -6.64 -7.74 6.90
CA ALA A 89 -6.36 -9.09 6.42
C ALA A 89 -7.09 -9.42 5.10
N ARG A 90 -8.36 -9.02 4.96
CA ARG A 90 -9.09 -9.14 3.69
C ARG A 90 -8.39 -8.36 2.57
N TRP A 91 -8.06 -7.10 2.82
CA TRP A 91 -7.34 -6.27 1.85
C TRP A 91 -5.99 -6.88 1.42
N ILE A 92 -5.22 -7.47 2.33
CA ILE A 92 -3.96 -8.14 1.97
C ILE A 92 -4.23 -9.35 1.06
N ARG A 93 -5.25 -10.16 1.35
CA ARG A 93 -5.59 -11.31 0.50
C ARG A 93 -6.00 -10.87 -0.91
N ASP A 94 -6.78 -9.80 -1.02
CA ASP A 94 -7.14 -9.21 -2.30
C ASP A 94 -5.88 -8.76 -3.07
N ARG A 95 -4.95 -8.09 -2.38
CA ARG A 95 -3.66 -7.70 -2.97
C ARG A 95 -2.77 -8.86 -3.39
N ILE A 96 -2.76 -9.96 -2.64
CA ILE A 96 -2.04 -11.18 -3.01
C ILE A 96 -2.67 -11.78 -4.27
N ALA A 97 -4.00 -11.90 -4.33
CA ALA A 97 -4.70 -12.42 -5.50
C ALA A 97 -4.41 -11.59 -6.77
N GLU A 98 -4.38 -10.26 -6.65
CA GLU A 98 -3.99 -9.38 -7.77
C GLU A 98 -2.53 -9.60 -8.23
N VAL A 99 -1.60 -9.79 -7.29
CA VAL A 99 -0.20 -10.07 -7.63
C VAL A 99 -0.06 -11.45 -8.26
N ASP A 100 -0.77 -12.46 -7.75
CA ASP A 100 -0.78 -13.82 -8.28
C ASP A 100 -1.36 -13.85 -9.71
N ALA A 101 -2.43 -13.09 -9.99
CA ALA A 101 -2.99 -12.96 -11.34
C ALA A 101 -1.94 -12.39 -12.31
N ARG A 102 -1.26 -11.31 -11.93
CA ARG A 102 -0.20 -10.69 -12.74
C ARG A 102 1.01 -11.59 -12.92
N LEU A 103 1.39 -12.36 -11.89
CA LEU A 103 2.43 -13.37 -12.01
C LEU A 103 2.03 -14.50 -12.97
N GLY A 104 0.75 -14.90 -12.97
CA GLY A 104 0.19 -15.83 -13.95
C GLY A 104 0.39 -15.33 -15.38
N GLU A 105 0.01 -14.08 -15.66
CA GLU A 105 0.22 -13.44 -16.97
C GLU A 105 1.70 -13.38 -17.37
N LEU A 106 2.57 -12.98 -16.44
CA LEU A 106 4.02 -12.91 -16.68
C LEU A 106 4.62 -14.29 -16.92
N SER A 107 4.14 -15.33 -16.23
CA SER A 107 4.67 -16.69 -16.38
C SER A 107 4.41 -17.31 -17.76
N VAL A 108 3.39 -16.82 -18.48
CA VAL A 108 3.11 -17.23 -19.87
C VAL A 108 4.15 -16.63 -20.83
N SER A 109 4.64 -15.43 -20.54
CA SER A 109 5.48 -14.65 -21.48
C SER A 109 6.95 -14.56 -21.08
N CYS A 110 7.29 -14.89 -19.83
CA CYS A 110 8.61 -14.69 -19.26
C CYS A 110 9.09 -15.94 -18.52
N SER A 111 10.41 -16.17 -18.53
CA SER A 111 11.02 -17.21 -17.71
C SER A 111 10.99 -16.82 -16.22
N SER A 112 11.10 -17.81 -15.33
CA SER A 112 11.13 -17.60 -13.87
C SER A 112 12.26 -16.68 -13.39
N GLY A 113 13.34 -16.56 -14.15
CA GLY A 113 14.46 -15.66 -13.87
C GLY A 113 14.23 -14.21 -14.27
N HIS A 114 13.14 -13.91 -14.97
CA HIS A 114 12.86 -12.57 -15.47
C HIS A 114 12.69 -11.56 -14.32
N PRO A 115 13.28 -10.36 -14.40
CA PRO A 115 13.23 -9.37 -13.33
C PRO A 115 11.80 -9.03 -12.86
N ASP A 116 10.84 -8.96 -13.78
CA ASP A 116 9.44 -8.67 -13.42
C ASP A 116 8.78 -9.81 -12.62
N VAL A 117 9.09 -11.07 -12.96
CA VAL A 117 8.60 -12.23 -12.21
C VAL A 117 9.21 -12.24 -10.81
N ARG A 118 10.52 -12.04 -10.69
CA ARG A 118 11.21 -11.97 -9.39
C ARG A 118 10.70 -10.81 -8.53
N THR A 119 10.43 -9.66 -9.15
CA THR A 119 9.88 -8.48 -8.48
C THR A 119 8.47 -8.75 -7.95
N GLY A 120 7.61 -9.38 -8.76
CA GLY A 120 6.27 -9.78 -8.36
C GLY A 120 6.27 -10.82 -7.24
N GLN A 121 7.17 -11.81 -7.31
CA GLN A 121 7.35 -12.82 -6.25
C GLN A 121 7.75 -12.19 -4.92
N ALA A 122 8.73 -11.28 -4.93
CA ALA A 122 9.16 -10.58 -3.71
C ALA A 122 8.03 -9.74 -3.09
N ARG A 123 7.20 -9.11 -3.92
CA ARG A 123 6.00 -8.40 -3.46
C ARG A 123 5.00 -9.36 -2.80
N ARG A 124 4.71 -10.49 -3.45
CA ARG A 124 3.79 -11.52 -2.94
C ARG A 124 4.25 -12.08 -1.59
N GLU A 125 5.55 -12.37 -1.46
CA GLU A 125 6.16 -12.88 -0.23
C GLU A 125 6.02 -11.87 0.92
N ALA A 126 6.33 -10.59 0.66
CA ALA A 126 6.18 -9.52 1.63
C ALA A 126 4.72 -9.33 2.10
N LEU A 127 3.75 -9.43 1.19
CA LEU A 127 2.33 -9.39 1.55
C LEU A 127 1.91 -10.62 2.37
N SER A 128 2.45 -11.80 2.04
CA SER A 128 2.15 -13.05 2.78
C SER A 128 2.72 -13.03 4.20
N GLU A 129 3.91 -12.47 4.37
CA GLU A 129 4.52 -12.21 5.69
C GLU A 129 3.66 -11.24 6.51
N ALA A 130 3.21 -10.14 5.89
CA ALA A 130 2.33 -9.18 6.54
C ALA A 130 1.00 -9.81 6.97
N LEU A 131 0.38 -10.62 6.11
CA LEU A 131 -0.86 -11.34 6.44
C LEU A 131 -0.66 -12.27 7.63
N THR A 132 0.38 -13.09 7.60
CA THR A 132 0.73 -14.02 8.69
C THR A 132 0.94 -13.27 10.01
N THR A 133 1.61 -12.12 9.96
CA THR A 133 1.88 -11.30 11.14
C THR A 133 0.61 -10.68 11.70
N ILE A 134 -0.28 -10.15 10.86
CA ILE A 134 -1.57 -9.60 11.30
C ILE A 134 -2.47 -10.70 11.89
N GLU A 135 -2.45 -11.89 11.29
CA GLU A 135 -3.23 -13.01 11.80
C GLU A 135 -2.71 -13.53 13.15
N ARG A 136 -1.41 -13.41 13.42
CA ARG A 136 -0.83 -13.82 14.71
C ARG A 136 -0.84 -12.74 15.78
N ARG A 137 -0.50 -11.51 15.41
CA ARG A 137 -0.19 -10.39 16.33
C ARG A 137 -1.18 -9.24 16.27
N GLY A 138 -2.07 -9.23 15.28
CA GLY A 138 -3.08 -8.18 15.09
C GLY A 138 -2.57 -6.90 14.43
N LEU A 139 -1.25 -6.68 14.39
CA LEU A 139 -0.59 -5.54 13.76
C LEU A 139 0.68 -6.00 13.05
N PHE A 140 1.00 -5.36 11.93
CA PHE A 140 2.27 -5.56 11.24
C PHE A 140 3.14 -4.31 11.38
N VAL A 141 4.35 -4.50 11.90
CA VAL A 141 5.39 -3.48 11.94
C VAL A 141 6.62 -4.13 11.32
N PRO A 142 7.06 -3.70 10.12
CA PRO A 142 8.20 -4.32 9.48
C PRO A 142 9.45 -4.06 10.32
N THR A 143 10.21 -5.13 10.56
CA THR A 143 11.48 -5.07 11.28
C THR A 143 12.55 -4.59 10.30
N LEU A 144 12.60 -3.29 10.06
CA LEU A 144 13.77 -2.72 9.40
C LEU A 144 14.95 -2.87 10.37
N ALA A 145 16.07 -3.43 9.90
CA ALA A 145 17.37 -3.01 10.42
C ALA A 145 17.45 -1.51 10.11
N LEU A 146 17.10 -0.69 11.11
CA LEU A 146 17.03 0.76 10.99
C LEU A 146 18.40 1.33 10.68
#